data_AF-A0A4W5MQA2-F1
#
_entry.id   AF-A0A4W5MQA2-F1
#
_cell.length_a   1.000
_cell.length_b   1.000
_cell.length_c   1.000
_cell.angle_alpha   90.00
_cell.angle_beta   90.00
_cell.angle_gamma   90.00
#
_symmetry.space_group_name_H-M   'P 1'
#
loop_
_entity.id
_entity.type
_entity.pdbx_description
1 polymer ?
#
loop_
_entity_poly.entity_id
_entity_poly.type
_entity_poly.pdbx_seq_one_letter_code
_entity_poly.pdbx_strand_id
1 'polypeptide(L)'
;MRALGQNPTNKEVRKVLGNPSDEDMAGKRLEFEAFLPMLQHIVNDPNKGTFDDYVEGLRVFDKEGNGTVMGAELRIVLGTLGEKMTEAEIDALMQGQEDENGSINFEGKPSSLSLRSHPKWYPIPYRETFS
;
A
#
# COMPACT_ATOMS: atom_id res chain seq x y z
N MET A 1 2.29 -12.67 -1.04
CA MET A 1 2.48 -11.78 0.14
C MET A 1 1.36 -10.75 0.25
N ARG A 2 1.15 -9.88 -0.75
CA ARG A 2 0.01 -8.92 -0.78
C ARG A 2 -1.36 -9.60 -0.65
N ALA A 3 -1.58 -10.69 -1.37
CA ALA A 3 -2.79 -11.52 -1.23
C ALA A 3 -2.95 -12.18 0.15
N LEU A 4 -1.91 -12.21 0.99
CA LEU A 4 -1.92 -12.73 2.36
C LEU A 4 -1.98 -11.59 3.40
N GLY A 5 -2.31 -10.37 2.97
CA GLY A 5 -2.49 -9.21 3.84
C GLY A 5 -1.26 -8.53 4.37
N GLN A 6 -0.11 -8.81 3.76
CA GLN A 6 1.11 -8.06 4.03
C GLN A 6 1.30 -7.01 2.95
N ASN A 7 1.82 -5.83 3.31
CA ASN A 7 2.09 -4.74 2.36
C ASN A 7 3.61 -4.48 2.21
N PRO A 8 4.42 -5.47 1.76
CA PRO A 8 5.85 -5.23 1.58
C PRO A 8 6.11 -4.34 0.36
N THR A 9 7.18 -3.57 0.48
CA THR A 9 7.80 -2.82 -0.62
C THR A 9 8.41 -3.78 -1.64
N ASN A 10 8.51 -3.36 -2.90
CA ASN A 10 9.21 -4.10 -3.95
C ASN A 10 10.68 -4.35 -3.57
N LYS A 11 11.33 -3.41 -2.86
CA LYS A 11 12.68 -3.57 -2.33
C LYS A 11 12.78 -4.71 -1.31
N GLU A 12 11.85 -4.79 -0.36
CA GLU A 12 11.80 -5.89 0.63
C GLU A 12 11.57 -7.23 -0.04
N VAL A 13 10.67 -7.28 -1.03
CA VAL A 13 10.42 -8.49 -1.83
C VAL A 13 11.69 -8.93 -2.55
N ARG A 14 12.41 -8.02 -3.22
CA ARG A 14 13.70 -8.34 -3.86
C ARG A 14 14.73 -8.84 -2.85
N LYS A 15 14.79 -8.24 -1.66
CA LYS A 15 15.70 -8.64 -0.58
C LYS A 15 15.44 -10.08 -0.10
N VAL A 16 14.19 -10.44 0.20
CA VAL A 16 13.86 -11.81 0.67
C VAL A 16 14.03 -12.86 -0.43
N LEU A 17 14.01 -12.45 -1.70
CA LEU A 17 14.33 -13.30 -2.84
C LEU A 17 15.84 -13.46 -3.09
N GLY A 18 16.68 -12.78 -2.31
CA GLY A 18 18.14 -12.81 -2.45
C GLY A 18 18.69 -11.84 -3.50
N ASN A 19 18.00 -10.73 -3.77
CA ASN A 19 18.36 -9.72 -4.77
C ASN A 19 18.70 -10.32 -6.15
N PRO A 20 17.81 -11.14 -6.73
CA PRO A 20 18.05 -11.75 -8.04
C PRO A 20 18.17 -10.70 -9.14
N SER A 21 18.92 -11.02 -10.19
CA SER A 21 18.89 -10.27 -11.44
C SER A 21 17.54 -10.46 -12.15
N ASP A 22 17.26 -9.63 -13.17
CA ASP A 22 16.02 -9.78 -13.94
C ASP A 22 15.99 -11.09 -14.76
N GLU A 23 17.17 -11.59 -15.17
CA GLU A 23 17.31 -12.90 -15.82
C GLU A 23 17.01 -14.05 -14.85
N ASP A 24 17.53 -13.97 -13.61
CA ASP A 24 17.21 -14.95 -12.57
C ASP A 24 15.69 -14.98 -12.32
N MET A 25 15.06 -13.80 -12.23
CA MET A 25 13.62 -13.67 -11.97
C MET A 25 12.74 -14.29 -13.06
N ALA A 26 13.15 -14.22 -14.33
CA ALA A 26 12.34 -14.75 -15.44
C ALA A 26 12.16 -16.29 -15.38
N GLY A 27 13.13 -17.00 -14.80
CA GLY A 27 13.12 -18.46 -14.67
C GLY A 27 12.87 -18.99 -13.26
N LYS A 28 12.95 -18.14 -12.23
CA LYS A 28 12.89 -18.56 -10.83
C LYS A 28 11.48 -18.98 -10.43
N ARG A 29 11.35 -20.25 -10.04
CA ARG A 29 10.18 -20.77 -9.33
C ARG A 29 10.52 -20.96 -7.85
N LEU A 30 9.52 -20.72 -7.01
CA LEU A 30 9.64 -20.93 -5.57
C LEU A 30 8.76 -22.11 -5.17
N GLU A 31 9.37 -23.08 -4.51
CA GLU A 31 8.62 -24.10 -3.79
C GLU A 31 7.97 -23.49 -2.55
N PHE A 32 6.86 -24.09 -2.12
CA PHE A 32 6.10 -23.58 -0.98
C PHE A 32 6.93 -23.50 0.30
N GLU A 33 7.76 -24.52 0.56
CA GLU A 33 8.67 -24.57 1.71
C GLU A 33 9.71 -23.43 1.69
N ALA A 34 10.15 -23.02 0.50
CA ALA A 34 11.08 -21.89 0.36
C ALA A 34 10.37 -20.53 0.55
N PHE A 35 9.06 -20.47 0.30
CA PHE A 35 8.25 -19.26 0.48
C PHE A 35 7.95 -18.95 1.95
N LEU A 36 7.77 -19.97 2.80
CA LEU A 36 7.37 -19.77 4.20
C LEU A 36 8.35 -18.91 5.02
N PRO A 37 9.68 -19.12 4.97
CA PRO A 37 10.63 -18.26 5.67
C PRO A 37 10.59 -16.81 5.16
N MET A 38 10.37 -16.62 3.86
CA MET A 38 10.25 -15.27 3.27
C MET A 38 9.00 -14.56 3.80
N LEU A 39 7.87 -15.27 3.86
CA LEU A 39 6.65 -14.73 4.43
C LEU A 39 6.82 -14.41 5.92
N GLN A 40 7.43 -15.31 6.70
CA GLN A 40 7.71 -15.07 8.13
C GLN A 40 8.58 -13.83 8.34
N HIS A 41 9.60 -13.60 7.49
CA HIS A 41 10.42 -12.40 7.56
C HIS A 41 9.58 -11.13 7.39
N ILE A 42 8.71 -11.09 6.37
CA ILE A 42 7.83 -9.95 6.11
C ILE A 42 6.78 -9.79 7.21
N VAL A 43 6.21 -10.88 7.72
CA VAL A 43 5.21 -10.84 8.79
C VAL A 43 5.81 -10.30 10.08
N ASN A 44 7.05 -10.63 10.39
CA ASN A 44 7.71 -10.24 11.63
C ASN A 44 8.55 -8.97 11.53
N ASP A 45 8.56 -8.28 10.38
CA ASP A 45 9.30 -7.02 10.25
C ASP A 45 8.71 -5.96 11.20
N PRO A 46 9.49 -5.42 12.17
CA PRO A 46 9.00 -4.39 13.07
C PRO A 46 8.87 -3.01 12.39
N ASN A 47 9.42 -2.83 11.18
CA ASN A 47 9.45 -1.55 10.48
C ASN A 47 8.30 -1.39 9.47
N LYS A 48 7.16 -2.04 9.73
CA LYS A 48 5.98 -1.86 8.90
C LYS A 48 5.43 -0.46 9.11
N GLY A 49 5.21 0.26 8.01
CA GLY A 49 4.50 1.54 8.05
C GLY A 49 3.13 1.37 8.70
N THR A 50 2.86 2.21 9.68
CA THR A 50 1.57 2.31 10.36
C THR A 50 0.73 3.41 9.72
N PHE A 51 -0.57 3.43 10.04
CA PHE A 51 -1.44 4.53 9.62
C PHE A 51 -0.91 5.89 10.07
N ASP A 52 -0.40 5.96 11.31
CA ASP A 52 0.14 7.20 11.88
C ASP A 52 1.38 7.68 11.10
N ASP A 53 2.25 6.77 10.65
CA ASP A 53 3.40 7.13 9.80
C ASP A 53 2.96 7.77 8.47
N TYR A 54 1.85 7.29 7.88
CA TYR A 54 1.29 7.87 6.66
C TYR A 54 0.68 9.24 6.91
N VAL A 55 -0.04 9.41 8.02
CA VAL A 55 -0.63 10.70 8.40
C VAL A 55 0.46 11.75 8.64
N GLU A 56 1.48 11.41 9.43
CA GLU A 56 2.62 12.32 9.67
C GLU A 56 3.38 12.63 8.38
N GLY A 57 3.55 11.64 7.51
CA GLY A 57 4.20 11.81 6.21
C GLY A 57 3.42 12.74 5.26
N LEU A 58 2.09 12.76 5.32
CA LEU A 58 1.24 13.61 4.49
C LEU A 58 1.01 15.01 5.08
N ARG A 59 1.20 15.18 6.39
CA ARG A 59 1.03 16.48 7.07
C ARG A 59 1.95 17.57 6.50
N VAL A 60 3.08 17.22 5.90
CA VAL A 60 3.97 18.19 5.22
C VAL A 60 3.32 18.89 4.02
N PHE A 61 2.25 18.30 3.47
CA PHE A 61 1.49 18.87 2.35
C PHE A 61 0.23 19.61 2.81
N ASP A 62 -0.23 19.37 4.04
CA ASP A 62 -1.36 20.07 4.64
C ASP A 62 -0.93 21.44 5.19
N LYS A 63 -0.90 22.44 4.31
CA LYS A 63 -0.52 23.81 4.66
C LYS A 63 -1.53 24.48 5.60
N GLU A 64 -2.77 24.03 5.59
CA GLU A 64 -3.88 24.66 6.31
C GLU A 64 -4.17 23.98 7.66
N GLY A 65 -3.58 22.80 7.91
CA GLY A 65 -3.78 22.02 9.14
C GLY A 65 -5.20 21.47 9.25
N ASN A 66 -5.87 21.22 8.13
CA ASN A 66 -7.26 20.78 8.07
C ASN A 66 -7.41 19.27 7.82
N GLY A 67 -6.30 18.54 7.71
CA GLY A 67 -6.23 17.10 7.47
C GLY A 67 -6.47 16.69 6.01
N THR A 68 -6.28 17.62 5.07
CA THR A 68 -6.49 17.39 3.63
C THR A 68 -5.27 17.71 2.77
N VAL A 69 -5.17 17.05 1.63
CA VAL A 69 -4.13 17.28 0.62
C VAL A 69 -4.79 17.46 -0.75
N MET A 70 -4.24 18.34 -1.59
CA MET A 70 -4.73 18.48 -2.96
C MET A 70 -4.46 17.19 -3.73
N GLY A 71 -5.47 16.66 -4.44
CA GLY A 71 -5.32 15.43 -5.21
C GLY A 71 -4.21 15.53 -6.26
N ALA A 72 -4.03 16.71 -6.85
CA ALA A 72 -2.92 16.99 -7.77
C ALA A 72 -1.53 16.88 -7.11
N GLU A 73 -1.37 17.37 -5.88
CA GLU A 73 -0.09 17.26 -5.13
C GLU A 73 0.18 15.79 -4.78
N LEU A 74 -0.85 15.05 -4.34
CA LEU A 74 -0.72 13.63 -4.02
C LEU A 74 -0.33 12.79 -5.25
N ARG A 75 -0.90 13.08 -6.43
CA ARG A 75 -0.52 12.41 -7.69
C ARG A 75 0.96 12.58 -8.02
N ILE A 76 1.48 13.80 -7.85
CA ILE A 76 2.90 14.08 -8.09
C ILE A 76 3.75 13.27 -7.13
N VAL A 77 3.40 13.25 -5.85
CA VAL A 77 4.13 12.49 -4.81
C VAL A 77 4.19 11.00 -5.16
N LEU A 78 3.05 10.38 -5.48
CA LEU A 78 2.96 8.95 -5.83
C LEU A 78 3.73 8.59 -7.11
N GLY A 79 3.84 9.53 -8.05
CA GLY A 79 4.60 9.32 -9.29
C GLY A 79 6.11 9.61 -9.18
N THR A 80 6.56 10.30 -8.13
CA THR A 80 7.94 10.83 -8.05
C THR A 80 8.76 10.32 -6.87
N LEU A 81 8.13 10.03 -5.73
CA LEU A 81 8.81 9.65 -4.50
C LEU A 81 8.69 8.14 -4.23
N GLY A 82 9.73 7.57 -3.61
CA GLY A 82 9.74 6.18 -3.19
C GLY A 82 9.59 5.18 -4.33
N GLU A 83 8.75 4.16 -4.12
CA GLU A 83 8.38 3.20 -5.15
C GLU A 83 7.27 3.78 -6.02
N LYS A 84 7.70 4.45 -7.09
CA LYS A 84 6.84 5.17 -8.01
C LYS A 84 5.73 4.27 -8.56
N MET A 85 4.52 4.80 -8.53
CA MET A 85 3.37 4.21 -9.18
C MET A 85 3.28 4.67 -10.63
N THR A 86 2.74 3.81 -11.49
CA THR A 86 2.38 4.19 -12.87
C THR A 86 1.14 5.07 -12.87
N GLU A 87 0.94 5.88 -13.92
CA GLU A 87 -0.24 6.75 -14.04
C GLU A 87 -1.55 5.96 -13.89
N ALA A 88 -1.63 4.77 -14.50
CA ALA A 88 -2.80 3.90 -14.41
C ALA A 88 -3.08 3.41 -12.98
N GLU A 89 -2.04 3.11 -12.20
CA GLU A 89 -2.20 2.71 -10.79
C GLU A 89 -2.62 3.91 -9.92
N ILE A 90 -2.08 5.10 -10.20
CA ILE A 90 -2.46 6.34 -9.52
C ILE A 90 -3.92 6.67 -9.81
N ASP A 91 -4.34 6.62 -11.07
CA ASP A 91 -5.73 6.89 -11.46
C ASP A 91 -6.71 5.92 -10.79
N ALA A 92 -6.36 4.64 -10.73
CA ALA A 92 -7.17 3.64 -10.04
C ALA A 92 -7.25 3.89 -8.53
N LEU A 93 -6.17 4.37 -7.91
CA LEU A 93 -6.13 4.70 -6.48
C LEU A 93 -6.95 5.95 -6.15
N MET A 94 -6.83 6.99 -7.00
CA MET A 94 -7.42 8.31 -6.78
C MET A 94 -8.92 8.37 -7.11
N GLN A 95 -9.44 7.34 -7.78
CA GLN A 95 -10.84 7.29 -8.21
C GLN A 95 -11.80 7.44 -7.01
N GLY A 96 -12.58 8.52 -7.02
CA GLY A 96 -13.61 8.79 -6.00
C GLY A 96 -13.07 9.20 -4.64
N GLN A 97 -11.79 9.56 -4.53
CA GLN A 97 -11.19 10.05 -3.28
C GLN A 97 -11.30 11.56 -3.12
N GLU A 98 -11.29 12.30 -4.23
CA GLU A 98 -11.37 13.76 -4.26
C GLU A 98 -12.81 14.24 -3.96
N ASP A 99 -12.91 15.29 -3.15
CA ASP A 99 -14.16 16.03 -2.92
C ASP A 99 -14.47 17.03 -4.06
N GLU A 100 -15.52 17.83 -3.90
CA GLU A 100 -15.92 18.85 -4.89
C GLU A 100 -14.84 19.91 -5.15
N ASN A 101 -13.86 20.05 -4.24
CA ASN A 101 -12.76 21.00 -4.33
C ASN A 101 -11.46 20.33 -4.83
N GLY A 102 -11.48 19.04 -5.19
CA GLY A 102 -10.29 18.30 -5.60
C GLY A 102 -9.35 17.94 -4.44
N SER A 103 -9.86 17.97 -3.20
CA SER A 103 -9.10 17.68 -1.98
C SER A 103 -9.38 16.27 -1.47
N ILE A 104 -8.36 15.65 -0.87
CA ILE A 104 -8.43 14.30 -0.28
C ILE A 104 -8.20 14.41 1.21
N ASN A 105 -9.13 13.86 1.99
CA ASN A 105 -8.99 13.75 3.43
C ASN A 105 -8.12 12.53 3.78
N PHE A 106 -6.94 12.77 4.38
CA PHE A 106 -5.99 11.73 4.76
C PHE A 106 -5.96 11.45 6.28
N GLU A 107 -6.43 12.39 7.11
CA GLU A 107 -6.55 12.19 8.56
C GLU A 107 -7.86 11.51 8.97
N GLY A 108 -8.85 11.53 8.07
CA GLY A 108 -10.17 10.98 8.29
C GLY A 108 -10.10 9.47 8.54
N LYS A 109 -10.33 9.07 9.80
CA LYS A 109 -10.81 7.71 10.08
C LYS A 109 -12.01 7.46 9.17
N PRO A 110 -12.08 6.31 8.48
CA PRO A 110 -13.07 6.09 7.43
C PRO A 110 -14.46 6.37 7.97
N SER A 111 -15.06 7.45 7.47
CA SER A 111 -16.29 8.03 7.97
C SER A 111 -17.50 7.23 7.50
N SER A 112 -17.58 5.94 7.84
CA SER A 112 -18.78 5.10 7.72
C SER A 112 -19.51 5.01 6.35
N LEU A 113 -18.99 5.65 5.30
CA LEU A 113 -19.51 5.61 3.94
C LEU A 113 -18.33 5.22 3.03
N SER A 114 -18.48 4.10 2.32
CA SER A 114 -17.57 3.66 1.25
C SER A 114 -16.26 2.93 1.59
N LEU A 115 -16.18 2.18 2.70
CA LEU A 115 -15.23 1.06 2.81
C LEU A 115 -15.87 -0.34 2.65
N ARG A 116 -17.17 -0.40 2.36
CA ARG A 116 -17.92 -1.67 2.22
C ARG A 116 -18.11 -2.16 0.78
N SER A 117 -17.59 -1.47 -0.24
CA SER A 117 -17.96 -1.75 -1.64
C SER A 117 -16.82 -2.09 -2.61
N HIS A 118 -15.54 -2.05 -2.22
CA HIS A 118 -14.43 -2.32 -3.16
C HIS A 118 -13.54 -3.51 -2.73
N PRO A 119 -13.72 -4.70 -3.34
CA PRO A 119 -13.06 -5.95 -2.94
C PRO A 119 -11.55 -6.06 -3.17
N LYS A 120 -10.88 -5.03 -3.71
CA LYS A 120 -9.52 -5.19 -4.26
C LYS A 120 -8.38 -4.71 -3.36
N TRP A 121 -8.64 -3.95 -2.29
CA TRP A 121 -7.58 -3.18 -1.63
C TRP A 121 -7.51 -3.26 -0.10
N TYR A 122 -8.12 -4.29 0.51
CA TYR A 122 -7.69 -4.77 1.83
C TYR A 122 -7.65 -6.31 1.86
N PRO A 123 -6.73 -6.92 2.62
CA PRO A 123 -6.78 -8.35 2.88
C PRO A 123 -8.12 -8.75 3.45
N ILE A 124 -8.69 -9.79 2.85
CA ILE A 124 -9.86 -10.48 3.36
C ILE A 124 -9.57 -10.80 4.85
N PRO A 125 -10.26 -10.17 5.83
CA PRO A 125 -10.15 -10.66 7.19
C PRO A 125 -10.66 -12.10 7.16
N TYR A 126 -9.82 -13.02 7.64
CA TYR A 126 -10.13 -14.43 7.76
C TYR A 126 -11.42 -14.53 8.58
N ARG A 127 -12.57 -14.68 7.92
CA ARG A 127 -13.77 -15.12 8.61
C ARG A 127 -13.48 -16.54 9.05
N GLU A 128 -13.28 -16.71 10.34
CA GLU A 128 -13.43 -18.00 10.99
C GLU A 128 -14.77 -18.60 10.56
N THR A 129 -14.74 -19.57 9.64
CA THR A 129 -15.81 -20.55 9.51
C THR A 129 -15.35 -21.81 10.22
N PHE A 130 -15.37 -21.74 11.55
CA PHE A 130 -15.59 -22.92 12.38
C PHE A 130 -17.08 -22.97 12.71
N SER A 131 -17.83 -23.71 11.90
CA SER A 131 -18.76 -24.78 12.32
C SER A 131 -19.45 -25.38 11.11
#